data_AF-A0A6P1DQ80-F1
#
_entry.id   AF-A0A6P1DQ80-F1
#
_cell.length_a   1.000
_cell.length_b   1.000
_cell.length_c   1.000
_cell.angle_alpha   90.00
_cell.angle_beta   90.00
_cell.angle_gamma   90.00
#
_symmetry.space_group_name_H-M   'P 1'
#
loop_
_entity.id
_entity.type
_entity.pdbx_description
1 polymer ?
#
loop_
_entity_poly.entity_id
_entity_poly.type
_entity_poly.pdbx_seq_one_letter_code
_entity_poly.pdbx_strand_id
1 'polypeptide(L)'
;MRPRSEMLRSQFLAYWSQSSFGKKYFVLSSKQSTNLASINSTQLHNFPVAWPHLEEQQRIEDRLGTADGQLAGLQNELAKLSQLKAGMMHDLLTGSVSVAVERTPEPKETAANV
;
A
#
# COMPACT_ATOMS: atom_id res chain seq x y z
N MET A 1 -2.65 -4.57 -24.29
CA MET A 1 -1.82 -4.00 -25.37
C MET A 1 -0.36 -4.26 -25.01
N ARG A 2 0.41 -4.96 -25.86
CA ARG A 2 1.86 -5.12 -25.64
C ARG A 2 2.57 -4.03 -26.47
N PRO A 3 3.26 -3.07 -25.85
CA PRO A 3 4.03 -2.09 -26.60
C PRO A 3 5.22 -2.76 -27.29
N ARG A 4 5.70 -2.15 -28.38
CA ARG A 4 6.97 -2.58 -29.00
C ARG A 4 8.10 -2.23 -28.04
N SER A 5 8.82 -3.25 -27.56
CA SER A 5 9.83 -3.11 -26.50
C SER A 5 10.99 -2.21 -26.88
N GLU A 6 11.27 -2.05 -28.17
CA GLU A 6 12.33 -1.18 -28.72
C GLU A 6 12.01 0.32 -28.59
N MET A 7 10.82 0.63 -28.13
CA MET A 7 10.19 1.93 -28.34
C MET A 7 9.55 2.46 -27.06
N LEU A 8 8.80 1.60 -26.37
CA LEU A 8 8.09 1.94 -25.15
C LEU A 8 8.13 0.76 -24.19
N ARG A 9 8.68 1.01 -23.01
CA ARG A 9 8.76 0.01 -21.96
C ARG A 9 7.40 -0.19 -21.30
N SER A 10 7.03 -1.45 -21.07
CA SER A 10 5.72 -1.82 -20.54
C SER A 10 5.47 -1.26 -19.14
N GLN A 11 6.51 -1.20 -18.30
CA GLN A 11 6.39 -0.71 -16.92
C GLN A 11 6.23 0.82 -16.90
N PHE A 12 6.96 1.55 -17.73
CA PHE A 12 6.78 2.97 -17.93
C PHE A 12 5.35 3.30 -18.39
N LEU A 13 4.79 2.55 -19.34
CA LEU A 13 3.41 2.73 -19.77
C LEU A 13 2.42 2.49 -18.60
N ALA A 14 2.67 1.50 -17.76
CA ALA A 14 1.85 1.26 -16.57
C ALA A 14 1.92 2.46 -15.61
N TYR A 15 3.09 3.02 -15.34
CA TYR A 15 3.23 4.22 -14.52
C TYR A 15 2.58 5.45 -15.16
N TRP A 16 2.75 5.65 -16.46
CA TRP A 16 2.13 6.74 -17.21
C TRP A 16 0.59 6.67 -17.15
N SER A 17 0.02 5.47 -17.32
CA SER A 17 -1.43 5.26 -17.25
C SER A 17 -2.00 5.55 -15.85
N GLN A 18 -1.21 5.31 -14.80
CA GLN A 18 -1.59 5.55 -13.40
C GLN A 18 -1.31 6.97 -12.91
N SER A 19 -0.61 7.78 -13.71
CA SER A 19 -0.41 9.20 -13.43
C SER A 19 -1.73 9.95 -13.32
N SER A 20 -1.70 11.14 -12.73
CA SER A 20 -2.88 12.03 -12.66
C SER A 20 -3.48 12.30 -14.04
N PHE A 21 -2.63 12.48 -15.05
CA PHE A 21 -3.05 12.67 -16.43
C PHE A 21 -3.72 11.41 -17.00
N GLY A 22 -3.09 10.23 -16.84
CA GLY A 22 -3.63 8.96 -17.33
C GLY A 22 -4.98 8.62 -16.70
N LYS A 23 -5.07 8.71 -15.37
CA LYS A 23 -6.32 8.53 -14.63
C LYS A 23 -7.40 9.50 -15.10
N LYS A 24 -7.08 10.78 -15.23
CA LYS A 24 -8.03 11.80 -15.72
C LYS A 24 -8.51 11.48 -17.14
N TYR A 25 -7.62 11.09 -18.03
CA TYR A 25 -7.98 10.69 -19.39
C TYR A 25 -8.96 9.52 -19.39
N PHE A 26 -8.70 8.47 -18.61
CA PHE A 26 -9.57 7.29 -18.56
C PHE A 26 -10.91 7.58 -17.92
N VAL A 27 -10.95 8.38 -16.86
CA VAL A 27 -12.21 8.80 -16.23
C VAL A 27 -13.06 9.59 -17.23
N LEU A 28 -12.49 10.59 -17.89
CA LEU A 28 -13.20 11.44 -18.85
C LEU A 28 -13.59 10.71 -20.15
N SER A 29 -12.78 9.75 -20.58
CA SER A 29 -13.02 9.01 -21.81
C SER A 29 -13.96 7.83 -21.60
N SER A 30 -14.12 7.34 -20.37
CA SER A 30 -15.01 6.21 -20.09
C SER A 30 -16.48 6.57 -20.34
N LYS A 31 -17.25 5.64 -20.92
CA LYS A 31 -18.71 5.76 -20.94
C LYS A 31 -19.22 5.30 -19.59
N GLN A 32 -19.77 6.24 -18.81
CA GLN A 32 -20.41 5.93 -17.53
C GLN A 32 -21.80 5.35 -17.79
N SER A 33 -21.95 4.04 -17.58
CA SER A 33 -23.27 3.44 -17.35
C SER A 33 -23.54 3.40 -15.84
N THR A 34 -24.81 3.28 -15.45
CA THR A 34 -25.29 3.40 -14.07
C THR A 34 -24.60 2.48 -13.05
N ASN A 35 -23.87 1.44 -13.49
CA ASN A 35 -23.10 0.54 -12.62
C ASN A 35 -21.68 0.20 -13.10
N LEU A 36 -21.27 0.63 -14.32
CA LEU A 36 -19.97 0.27 -14.91
C LEU A 36 -19.43 1.43 -15.75
N ALA A 37 -18.22 1.88 -15.41
CA ALA A 37 -17.37 2.66 -16.30
C ALA A 37 -16.58 1.70 -17.19
N SER A 38 -16.84 1.74 -18.50
CA SER A 38 -16.11 0.90 -19.47
C SER A 38 -15.28 1.76 -20.40
N ILE A 39 -14.04 1.32 -20.64
CA ILE A 39 -13.12 1.91 -21.62
C ILE A 39 -13.13 0.99 -22.82
N ASN A 40 -13.51 1.50 -23.98
CA ASN A 40 -13.47 0.71 -25.21
C ASN A 40 -12.05 0.66 -25.80
N SER A 41 -11.81 -0.29 -26.69
CA SER A 41 -10.50 -0.48 -27.32
C SER A 41 -10.03 0.76 -28.07
N THR A 42 -10.93 1.51 -28.72
CA THR A 42 -10.59 2.75 -29.44
C THR A 42 -10.07 3.84 -28.51
N GLN A 43 -10.70 4.03 -27.36
CA GLN A 43 -10.26 4.99 -26.34
C GLN A 43 -8.90 4.59 -25.76
N LEU A 44 -8.66 3.29 -25.56
CA LEU A 44 -7.36 2.80 -25.12
C LEU A 44 -6.28 3.05 -26.18
N HIS A 45 -6.59 2.85 -27.47
CA HIS A 45 -5.66 3.14 -28.57
C HIS A 45 -5.37 4.64 -28.75
N ASN A 46 -6.33 5.49 -28.41
CA ASN A 46 -6.20 6.95 -28.49
C ASN A 46 -5.59 7.58 -27.23
N PHE A 47 -5.16 6.78 -26.24
CA PHE A 47 -4.55 7.29 -25.03
C PHE A 47 -3.22 7.99 -25.35
N PRO A 48 -3.08 9.30 -25.10
CA PRO A 48 -1.83 10.00 -25.34
C PRO A 48 -0.74 9.56 -24.37
N VAL A 49 0.36 9.05 -24.91
CA VAL A 49 1.51 8.56 -24.15
C VAL A 49 2.72 9.46 -24.41
N ALA A 50 3.38 9.91 -23.34
CA ALA A 50 4.66 10.60 -23.45
C ALA A 50 5.74 9.63 -23.94
N TRP A 51 6.59 10.10 -24.86
CA TRP A 51 7.60 9.27 -25.51
C TRP A 51 9.02 9.81 -25.27
N PRO A 52 9.55 9.70 -24.04
CA PRO A 52 10.96 10.01 -23.80
C PRO A 52 11.86 8.88 -24.30
N HIS A 53 13.18 9.12 -24.41
CA HIS A 53 14.15 8.09 -24.77
C HIS A 53 14.15 6.91 -23.79
N LEU A 54 14.53 5.71 -24.24
CA LEU A 54 14.48 4.48 -23.43
C LEU A 54 15.26 4.58 -22.11
N GLU A 55 16.39 5.28 -22.11
CA GLU A 55 17.19 5.51 -20.91
C GLU A 55 16.40 6.32 -19.88
N GLU A 56 15.70 7.37 -20.29
CA GLU A 56 14.87 8.17 -19.40
C GLU A 56 13.65 7.37 -18.90
N GLN A 57 13.05 6.54 -19.76
CA GLN A 57 11.99 5.62 -19.32
C GLN A 57 12.48 4.69 -18.21
N GLN A 58 13.67 4.10 -18.35
CA GLN A 58 14.28 3.24 -17.33
C GLN A 58 14.55 4.02 -16.02
N ARG A 59 15.12 5.23 -16.11
CA ARG A 59 15.39 6.06 -14.92
C ARG A 59 14.12 6.40 -14.14
N ILE A 60 13.02 6.65 -14.84
CA ILE A 60 11.71 6.90 -14.23
C ILE A 60 11.19 5.62 -13.57
N GLU A 61 11.25 4.48 -14.28
CA GLU A 61 10.85 3.17 -13.74
C GLU A 61 11.63 2.81 -12.47
N ASP A 62 12.95 3.01 -12.44
CA ASP A 62 13.78 2.66 -11.28
C ASP A 62 13.42 3.49 -10.04
N ARG A 63 13.20 4.78 -10.23
CA ARG A 63 12.82 5.69 -9.14
C ARG A 63 11.45 5.35 -8.57
N LEU A 64 10.46 5.14 -9.44
CA LEU A 64 9.10 4.79 -9.03
C LEU A 64 9.05 3.39 -8.41
N GLY A 65 9.73 2.41 -9.01
CA GLY A 65 9.81 1.04 -8.50
C GLY A 65 10.48 0.96 -7.13
N THR A 66 11.49 1.78 -6.87
CA THR A 66 12.11 1.88 -5.53
C THR A 66 11.09 2.37 -4.50
N ALA A 67 10.32 3.42 -4.82
CA ALA A 67 9.30 3.95 -3.93
C ALA A 67 8.17 2.94 -3.68
N ASP A 68 7.70 2.24 -4.72
CA ASP A 68 6.69 1.20 -4.61
C ASP A 68 7.18 0.04 -3.74
N GLY A 69 8.43 -0.38 -3.89
CA GLY A 69 9.05 -1.43 -3.08
C GLY A 69 9.11 -1.05 -1.59
N GLN A 70 9.47 0.19 -1.28
CA GLN A 70 9.47 0.71 0.09
C GLN A 70 8.05 0.73 0.67
N LEU A 71 7.07 1.20 -0.10
CA LEU A 71 5.68 1.27 0.31
C LEU A 71 5.10 -0.12 0.59
N ALA A 72 5.37 -1.10 -0.28
CA ALA A 72 4.98 -2.49 -0.09
C ALA A 72 5.62 -3.09 1.18
N GLY A 73 6.90 -2.79 1.43
CA GLY A 73 7.59 -3.21 2.66
C GLY A 73 6.91 -2.69 3.93
N LEU A 74 6.60 -1.39 3.96
CA LEU A 74 5.90 -0.76 5.10
C LEU A 74 4.49 -1.32 5.31
N GLN A 75 3.75 -1.57 4.23
CA GLN A 75 2.41 -2.16 4.32
C GLN A 75 2.45 -3.59 4.88
N ASN A 76 3.44 -4.39 4.49
CA ASN A 76 3.62 -5.74 5.02
C ASN A 76 3.99 -5.70 6.52
N GLU A 77 4.85 -4.79 6.93
CA GLU A 77 5.20 -4.59 8.34
C GLU A 77 3.99 -4.15 9.17
N LEU A 78 3.22 -3.17 8.67
CA LEU A 78 1.98 -2.72 9.29
C LEU A 78 0.98 -3.88 9.47
N ALA A 79 0.80 -4.70 8.43
CA ALA A 79 -0.10 -5.86 8.47
C ALA A 79 0.35 -6.87 9.53
N LYS A 80 1.66 -7.18 9.59
CA LYS A 80 2.24 -8.07 10.59
C LYS A 80 2.04 -7.56 12.02
N LEU A 81 2.32 -6.27 12.25
CA LEU A 81 2.14 -5.64 13.56
C LEU A 81 0.66 -5.62 13.98
N SER A 82 -0.25 -5.37 13.03
CA SER A 82 -1.69 -5.37 13.28
C SER A 82 -2.19 -6.76 13.67
N GLN A 83 -1.71 -7.80 12.98
CA GLN A 83 -2.02 -9.20 13.31
C GLN A 83 -1.45 -9.60 14.68
N LEU A 84 -0.21 -9.22 14.98
CA LEU A 84 0.40 -9.47 16.28
C LEU A 84 -0.37 -8.79 17.40
N LYS A 85 -0.73 -7.52 17.23
CA LYS A 85 -1.55 -6.78 18.20
C LYS A 85 -2.88 -7.48 18.46
N ALA A 86 -3.56 -7.94 17.40
CA ALA A 86 -4.83 -8.65 17.53
C ALA A 86 -4.68 -9.98 18.29
N GLY A 87 -3.62 -10.75 17.99
CA GLY A 87 -3.29 -11.99 18.72
C GLY A 87 -2.99 -11.75 20.19
N MET A 88 -2.12 -10.77 20.49
CA MET A 88 -1.79 -10.40 21.87
C MET A 88 -3.03 -9.95 22.66
N MET A 89 -3.90 -9.13 22.06
CA MET A 89 -5.15 -8.73 22.71
C MET A 89 -6.04 -9.93 22.99
N HIS A 90 -6.14 -10.88 22.07
CA HIS A 90 -6.89 -12.12 22.28
C HIS A 90 -6.30 -12.95 23.43
N ASP A 91 -4.99 -13.17 23.44
CA ASP A 91 -4.32 -13.98 24.46
C ASP A 91 -4.40 -13.38 25.86
N LEU A 92 -4.34 -12.04 25.97
CA LEU A 92 -4.47 -11.31 27.23
C LEU A 92 -5.91 -11.31 27.74
N LEU A 93 -6.91 -11.08 26.87
CA LEU A 93 -8.32 -11.01 27.26
C LEU A 93 -8.93 -12.40 27.54
N THR A 94 -8.39 -13.45 26.92
CA THR A 94 -8.80 -14.83 27.19
C THR A 94 -8.07 -15.46 28.38
N GLY A 95 -7.07 -14.76 28.94
CA GLY A 95 -6.26 -15.28 30.05
C GLY A 95 -5.31 -16.42 29.65
N SER A 96 -5.17 -16.69 28.35
CA SER A 96 -4.24 -17.69 27.80
C SER A 96 -2.79 -17.35 28.15
N VAL A 97 -2.48 -16.05 28.29
CA VAL A 97 -1.21 -15.55 28.83
C VAL A 97 -1.50 -14.71 30.07
N SER A 98 -1.04 -15.18 31.23
CA SER A 98 -1.19 -14.46 32.49
C SER A 98 -0.06 -13.45 32.68
N VAL A 99 -0.40 -12.18 32.93
CA VAL A 99 0.58 -11.15 33.27
C VAL A 99 0.86 -11.24 34.77
N ALA A 100 2.12 -11.45 35.14
CA ALA A 100 2.53 -11.41 36.55
C ALA A 100 2.38 -9.97 37.06
N VAL A 101 1.32 -9.72 37.83
CA VAL A 101 1.19 -8.47 38.59
C VAL A 101 2.12 -8.59 39.78
N GLU A 102 3.26 -7.89 39.75
CA GLU A 102 4.02 -7.62 40.96
C GLU A 102 3.12 -6.86 41.93
N ARG A 103 2.55 -7.58 42.90
CA ARG A 103 1.87 -6.96 44.02
C ARG A 103 2.94 -6.28 44.86
N THR A 104 3.01 -4.96 44.80
CA THR A 104 3.79 -4.16 45.75
C THR A 104 3.32 -4.56 47.15
N PRO A 105 4.21 -5.07 48.02
CA PRO A 105 3.79 -5.49 49.35
C PRO A 105 3.27 -4.27 50.12
N GLU A 106 2.04 -4.37 50.64
CA GLU A 106 1.47 -3.33 51.49
C GLU A 106 2.35 -3.10 52.73
N PRO A 107 2.59 -1.84 53.12
CA PRO A 107 3.35 -1.54 54.31
C PRO A 107 2.59 -2.06 55.54
N LYS A 108 3.23 -2.96 56.29
CA LYS A 108 2.71 -3.42 57.58
C LYS A 108 2.63 -2.24 58.53
N GLU A 109 1.41 -1.76 58.80
CA GLU A 109 1.14 -0.90 59.94
C GLU A 109 1.61 -1.62 61.20
N THR A 110 2.76 -1.20 61.70
CA THR A 110 3.26 -1.63 62.99
C THR A 110 2.45 -0.86 64.01
N ALA A 111 1.48 -1.56 64.64
CA ALA A 111 0.81 -1.08 65.83
C ALA A 111 1.87 -0.82 66.91
N ALA A 112 2.22 0.45 67.10
CA ALA A 112 2.97 0.90 68.26
C ALA A 112 2.02 0.87 69.46
N ASN A 113 2.15 -0.21 70.24
CA ASN A 113 1.71 -0.26 71.61
C ASN A 113 2.89 0.21 72.49
N VAL A 114 2.54 0.90 73.59
CA VAL A 114 3.38 1.52 74.64
C VAL A 114 3.80 2.97 74.41
#